data_AF-A0AAU7DZD5-F1
#
_entry.id   AF-A0AAU7DZD5-F1
#
_cell.length_a   1.000
_cell.length_b   1.000
_cell.length_c   1.000
_cell.angle_alpha   90.00
_cell.angle_beta   90.00
_cell.angle_gamma   90.00
#
_symmetry.space_group_name_H-M   'P 1'
#
loop_
_entity.id
_entity.type
_entity.pdbx_description
1 polymer ?
#
loop_
_entity_poly.entity_id
_entity_poly.type
_entity_poly.pdbx_seq_one_letter_code
_entity_poly.pdbx_strand_id
1 'polypeptide(L)'
;MTNPEQVTVAVLLTQVADAQSLAAACAMNKLKVTAVSSPIGAYGVCHDLSAGKPQEVAKAVSALVQSVPVIMITASSGQMKAEQWQAGEVVGKLPVALVLDGAPHELEDLLLQQTTVEELPDTVFSGDISRFKALRMLAGAAKAYKAKAK
;
A
#
# COMPACT_ATOMS: atom_id res chain seq x y z
N MET A 1 16.18 18.91 21.22
CA MET A 1 15.60 18.96 19.86
C MET A 1 15.04 17.58 19.57
N THR A 2 13.75 17.36 19.83
CA THR A 2 13.08 16.07 19.55
C THR A 2 12.95 15.96 18.04
N ASN A 3 13.74 15.09 17.42
CA ASN A 3 13.60 14.74 16.02
C ASN A 3 12.18 14.15 15.85
N PRO A 4 11.29 14.74 15.02
CA PRO A 4 9.97 14.15 14.81
C PRO A 4 10.16 12.71 14.33
N GLU A 5 9.53 11.77 15.04
CA GLU A 5 9.62 10.32 14.85
C GLU A 5 9.83 9.93 13.39
N GLN A 6 11.08 9.62 13.04
CA GLN A 6 11.43 9.24 11.67
C GLN A 6 10.75 7.91 11.36
N VAL A 7 9.91 7.91 10.34
CA VAL A 7 9.26 6.70 9.86
C VAL A 7 10.35 5.80 9.27
N THR A 8 10.41 4.57 9.76
CA THR A 8 11.37 3.57 9.30
C THR A 8 10.75 2.58 8.32
N VAL A 9 9.44 2.36 8.42
CA VAL A 9 8.65 1.55 7.48
C VAL A 9 7.27 2.17 7.32
N ALA A 10 6.74 2.20 6.10
CA ALA A 10 5.35 2.54 5.85
C ALA A 10 4.74 1.61 4.80
N VAL A 11 3.59 1.03 5.14
CA VAL A 11 2.85 0.10 4.28
C VAL A 11 1.39 0.53 4.13
N LEU A 12 0.81 0.23 2.98
CA LEU A 12 -0.60 0.45 2.65
C LEU A 12 -1.26 -0.90 2.40
N LEU A 13 -2.09 -1.34 3.32
CA LEU A 13 -2.98 -2.49 3.14
C LEU A 13 -4.17 -2.08 2.26
N THR A 14 -4.44 -2.87 1.22
CA THR A 14 -5.55 -2.62 0.29
C THR A 14 -6.25 -3.92 -0.07
N GLN A 15 -7.52 -3.83 -0.47
CA GLN A 15 -8.24 -4.97 -1.07
C GLN A 15 -8.15 -4.96 -2.61
N VAL A 16 -7.10 -4.35 -3.17
CA VAL A 16 -6.81 -4.47 -4.61
C VAL A 16 -6.42 -5.91 -4.90
N ALA A 17 -6.93 -6.47 -5.99
CA ALA A 17 -6.87 -7.91 -6.25
C ALA A 17 -5.44 -8.50 -6.31
N ASP A 18 -4.47 -7.75 -6.83
CA ASP A 18 -3.11 -8.21 -7.03
C ASP A 18 -2.09 -7.06 -7.07
N ALA A 19 -0.80 -7.40 -6.90
CA ALA A 19 0.29 -6.43 -6.89
C ALA A 19 0.41 -5.64 -8.20
N GLN A 20 0.14 -6.28 -9.36
CA GLN A 20 0.22 -5.63 -10.67
C GLN A 20 -0.80 -4.49 -10.79
N SER A 21 -2.03 -4.73 -10.34
CA SER A 21 -3.11 -3.75 -10.35
C SER A 21 -2.83 -2.59 -9.39
N LEU A 22 -2.31 -2.89 -8.19
CA LEU A 22 -1.92 -1.87 -7.22
C LEU A 22 -0.75 -1.02 -7.74
N ALA A 23 0.31 -1.65 -8.25
CA ALA A 23 1.47 -0.96 -8.81
C ALA A 23 1.08 -0.08 -10.01
N ALA A 24 0.20 -0.56 -10.89
CA ALA A 24 -0.33 0.23 -11.99
C ALA A 24 -1.13 1.45 -11.50
N ALA A 25 -1.98 1.28 -10.50
CA ALA A 25 -2.72 2.38 -9.89
C ALA A 25 -1.77 3.45 -9.30
N CYS A 26 -0.72 3.02 -8.59
CA CYS A 26 0.33 3.91 -8.06
C CYS A 26 1.10 4.63 -9.19
N ALA A 27 1.44 3.92 -10.26
CA ALA A 27 2.18 4.47 -11.40
C ALA A 27 1.40 5.58 -12.13
N MET A 28 0.06 5.52 -12.16
CA MET A 28 -0.78 6.59 -12.73
C MET A 28 -0.57 7.95 -12.04
N ASN A 29 -0.17 7.95 -10.77
CA ASN A 29 0.12 9.16 -9.98
C ASN A 29 1.61 9.34 -9.67
N LYS A 30 2.50 8.58 -10.34
CA LYS A 30 3.96 8.60 -10.12
C LYS A 30 4.37 8.32 -8.66
N LEU A 31 3.56 7.56 -7.93
CA LEU A 31 3.85 7.14 -6.56
C LEU A 31 4.86 6.00 -6.63
N LYS A 32 5.95 6.08 -5.86
CA LYS A 32 6.98 5.04 -5.77
C LYS A 32 6.65 4.08 -4.64
N VAL A 33 6.09 2.94 -5.02
CA VAL A 33 5.60 1.90 -4.11
C VAL A 33 6.01 0.55 -4.68
N THR A 34 6.52 -0.33 -3.85
CA THR A 34 6.62 -1.74 -4.20
C THR A 34 5.35 -2.45 -3.76
N ALA A 35 4.56 -2.93 -4.71
CA ALA A 35 3.36 -3.69 -4.43
C ALA A 35 3.70 -5.17 -4.23
N VAL A 36 3.03 -5.80 -3.28
CA VAL A 36 3.19 -7.22 -2.93
C VAL A 36 1.81 -7.87 -2.90
N SER A 37 1.69 -9.04 -3.50
CA SER A 37 0.44 -9.79 -3.49
C SER A 37 0.29 -10.53 -2.16
N SER A 38 -0.93 -10.69 -1.68
CA SER A 38 -1.23 -11.35 -0.41
C SER A 38 -2.57 -12.09 -0.47
N PRO A 39 -2.84 -12.99 0.49
CA PRO A 39 -4.14 -13.67 0.55
C PRO A 39 -5.36 -12.74 0.70
N ILE A 40 -5.16 -11.53 1.25
CA ILE A 40 -6.22 -10.54 1.51
C ILE A 40 -6.31 -9.42 0.44
N GLY A 41 -5.59 -9.58 -0.67
CA GLY A 41 -5.47 -8.57 -1.72
C GLY A 41 -4.01 -8.21 -1.98
N ALA A 42 -3.68 -6.93 -1.99
CA ALA A 42 -2.31 -6.47 -2.20
C ALA A 42 -1.97 -5.34 -1.24
N TYR A 43 -0.71 -5.28 -0.83
CA TYR A 43 -0.21 -4.17 -0.03
C TYR A 43 0.95 -3.47 -0.73
N GLY A 44 1.11 -2.19 -0.45
CA GLY A 44 2.16 -1.36 -1.01
C GLY A 44 3.15 -0.92 0.05
N VAL A 45 4.44 -1.12 -0.18
CA VAL A 45 5.52 -0.59 0.67
C VAL A 45 6.01 0.74 0.09
N CYS A 46 5.96 1.79 0.90
CA CYS A 46 6.39 3.13 0.51
C CYS A 46 7.92 3.24 0.51
N HIS A 47 8.48 3.88 -0.51
CA HIS A 47 9.94 4.13 -0.59
C HIS A 47 10.36 5.47 0.02
N ASP A 48 9.53 6.50 -0.13
CA ASP A 48 9.80 7.81 0.46
C ASP A 48 9.13 7.90 1.83
N LEU A 49 9.96 7.83 2.87
CA LEU A 49 9.54 7.86 4.28
C LEU A 49 9.76 9.24 4.91
N SER A 50 10.10 10.26 4.11
CA SER A 50 10.17 11.63 4.61
C SER A 50 8.80 12.11 5.09
N ALA A 51 8.80 13.11 5.97
CA ALA A 51 7.61 13.56 6.66
C ALA A 51 6.45 13.87 5.69
N GLY A 52 5.30 13.21 5.89
CA GLY A 52 4.10 13.40 5.07
C GLY A 52 4.03 12.57 3.79
N LYS A 53 5.14 11.97 3.33
CA LYS A 53 5.15 11.22 2.06
C LYS A 53 4.33 9.94 2.09
N PRO A 54 4.38 9.10 3.14
CA PRO A 54 3.46 7.97 3.24
C PRO A 54 1.98 8.39 3.18
N GLN A 55 1.62 9.52 3.80
CA GLN A 55 0.26 10.07 3.80
C GLN A 55 -0.15 10.55 2.40
N GLU A 56 0.76 11.17 1.64
CA GLU A 56 0.50 11.53 0.24
C GLU A 56 0.17 10.28 -0.60
N VAL A 57 0.89 9.16 -0.40
CA VAL A 57 0.61 7.89 -1.08
C VAL A 57 -0.74 7.34 -0.63
N ALA A 58 -1.02 7.28 0.67
CA ALA A 58 -2.29 6.79 1.22
C ALA A 58 -3.50 7.58 0.68
N LYS A 59 -3.38 8.91 0.65
CA LYS A 59 -4.37 9.82 0.07
C LYS A 59 -4.62 9.50 -1.40
N ALA A 60 -3.56 9.40 -2.19
CA ALA A 60 -3.69 9.17 -3.63
C ALA A 60 -4.25 7.78 -3.94
N VAL A 61 -3.80 6.72 -3.25
CA VAL A 61 -4.30 5.36 -3.45
C VAL A 61 -5.74 5.21 -3.00
N SER A 62 -6.12 5.74 -1.83
CA SER A 62 -7.51 5.68 -1.35
C SER A 62 -8.49 6.50 -2.21
N ALA A 63 -8.04 7.57 -2.86
CA ALA A 63 -8.85 8.32 -3.83
C ALA A 63 -9.10 7.54 -5.14
N LEU A 64 -8.18 6.64 -5.51
CA LEU A 64 -8.32 5.76 -6.68
C LEU A 64 -9.20 4.54 -6.39
N VAL A 65 -9.08 3.97 -5.18
CA VAL A 65 -9.78 2.74 -4.77
C VAL A 65 -10.93 3.09 -3.83
N GLN A 66 -11.97 3.75 -4.36
CA GLN A 66 -13.02 4.36 -3.53
C GLN A 66 -13.97 3.36 -2.86
N SER A 67 -14.08 2.14 -3.40
CA SER A 67 -15.04 1.13 -2.95
C SER A 67 -14.65 0.46 -1.63
N VAL A 68 -13.37 0.54 -1.23
CA VAL A 68 -12.84 -0.14 -0.04
C VAL A 68 -11.82 0.77 0.65
N PRO A 69 -11.76 0.77 2.00
CA PRO A 69 -10.78 1.57 2.72
C PRO A 69 -9.36 1.04 2.50
N VAL A 70 -8.39 1.96 2.55
CA VAL A 70 -6.95 1.67 2.60
C VAL A 70 -6.51 1.86 4.04
N ILE A 71 -5.71 0.94 4.56
CA ILE A 71 -5.12 1.10 5.90
C ILE A 71 -3.64 1.40 5.74
N MET A 72 -3.20 2.57 6.20
CA MET A 72 -1.78 2.91 6.28
C MET A 72 -1.25 2.51 7.64
N ILE A 73 -0.14 1.77 7.67
CA ILE A 73 0.61 1.48 8.88
C ILE A 73 1.99 2.12 8.75
N THR A 74 2.41 2.87 9.75
CA THR A 74 3.76 3.43 9.85
C THR A 74 4.44 2.92 11.11
N ALA A 75 5.72 2.56 11.00
CA ALA A 75 6.58 2.18 12.12
C ALA A 75 7.65 3.26 12.33
N SER A 76 7.90 3.63 13.59
CA SER A 76 8.95 4.56 14.00
C SER A 76 9.37 4.26 15.44
N SER A 77 10.68 4.16 15.71
CA SER A 77 11.22 4.01 17.06
C SER A 77 10.55 2.92 17.93
N GLY A 78 10.21 1.77 17.33
CA GLY A 78 9.55 0.65 18.03
C GLY A 78 8.05 0.86 18.31
N GLN A 79 7.46 1.95 17.82
CA GLN A 79 6.03 2.19 17.84
C GLN A 79 5.44 2.07 16.44
N MET A 80 4.17 1.67 16.38
CA MET A 80 3.42 1.60 15.13
C MET A 80 2.13 2.40 15.27
N LYS A 81 1.68 2.98 14.15
CA LYS A 81 0.42 3.70 14.03
C LYS A 81 -0.33 3.16 12.82
N ALA A 82 -1.64 2.97 12.96
CA ALA A 82 -2.51 2.60 11.86
C ALA A 82 -3.61 3.63 11.66
N GLU A 83 -3.75 4.11 10.42
CA GLU A 83 -4.75 5.08 9.99
C GLU A 83 -5.56 4.50 8.85
N GLN A 84 -6.88 4.65 8.92
CA GLN A 84 -7.79 4.25 7.88
C GLN A 84 -8.07 5.43 6.95
N TRP A 85 -7.93 5.19 5.65
CA TRP A 85 -8.11 6.16 4.59
C TRP A 85 -9.23 5.74 3.65
N GLN A 86 -10.08 6.67 3.26
CA GLN A 86 -11.11 6.44 2.26
C GLN A 86 -11.30 7.70 1.42
N ALA A 87 -11.38 7.53 0.10
CA ALA A 87 -11.59 8.63 -0.84
C ALA A 87 -10.62 9.82 -0.68
N GLY A 88 -9.39 9.56 -0.22
CA GLY A 88 -8.37 10.58 0.00
C GLY A 88 -8.39 11.28 1.36
N GLU A 89 -9.23 10.83 2.29
CA GLU A 89 -9.36 11.39 3.63
C GLU A 89 -9.08 10.35 4.71
N VAL A 90 -8.56 10.81 5.86
CA VAL A 90 -8.43 9.97 7.06
C VAL A 90 -9.81 9.85 7.70
N VAL A 91 -10.32 8.63 7.76
CA VAL A 91 -11.64 8.33 8.34
C VAL A 91 -11.55 7.76 9.75
N GLY A 92 -10.37 7.36 10.21
CA GLY A 92 -10.18 6.88 11.56
C GLY A 92 -8.76 6.43 11.88
N LYS A 93 -8.54 6.12 13.16
CA LYS A 93 -7.35 5.42 13.65
C LYS A 93 -7.75 4.02 14.08
N LEU A 94 -6.89 3.05 13.81
CA LEU A 94 -7.14 1.65 14.15
C LEU A 94 -6.13 1.19 15.21
N PRO A 95 -6.54 0.35 16.18
CA PRO A 95 -5.58 -0.35 17.02
C PRO A 95 -4.68 -1.22 16.15
N VAL A 96 -3.36 -1.03 16.23
CA VAL A 96 -2.40 -1.78 15.39
C VAL A 96 -2.57 -3.29 15.59
N ALA A 97 -2.76 -3.74 16.83
CA ALA A 97 -2.97 -5.16 17.13
C ALA A 97 -4.16 -5.76 16.36
N LEU A 98 -5.24 -4.98 16.16
CA LEU A 98 -6.40 -5.43 15.39
C LEU A 98 -6.09 -5.52 13.90
N VAL A 99 -5.27 -4.60 13.38
CA VAL A 99 -4.87 -4.61 11.96
C VAL A 99 -3.92 -5.78 11.68
N LEU A 100 -3.00 -6.05 12.61
CA LEU A 100 -2.02 -7.13 12.49
C LEU A 100 -2.66 -8.53 12.64
N ASP A 101 -3.70 -8.70 13.45
CA ASP A 101 -4.41 -9.98 13.60
C ASP A 101 -4.90 -10.58 12.25
N GLY A 102 -5.18 -9.73 11.26
CA GLY A 102 -5.54 -10.15 9.90
C GLY A 102 -4.47 -9.89 8.84
N ALA A 103 -3.27 -9.46 9.23
CA ALA A 103 -2.21 -9.10 8.28
C ALA A 103 -1.44 -10.34 7.79
N PRO A 104 -0.87 -10.30 6.58
CA PRO A 104 0.08 -11.31 6.13
C PRO A 104 1.34 -11.29 7.01
N HIS A 105 1.92 -12.47 7.30
CA HIS A 105 3.12 -12.59 8.13
C HIS A 105 4.30 -11.78 7.58
N GLU A 106 4.47 -11.76 6.26
CA GLU A 106 5.54 -11.01 5.60
C GLU A 106 5.40 -9.49 5.82
N LEU A 107 4.18 -8.99 6.03
CA LEU A 107 3.95 -7.59 6.36
C LEU A 107 4.36 -7.27 7.80
N GLU A 108 4.12 -8.19 8.73
CA GLU A 108 4.62 -8.06 10.11
C GLU A 108 6.15 -8.03 10.13
N ASP A 109 6.78 -8.97 9.42
CA ASP A 109 8.25 -9.05 9.32
C ASP A 109 8.83 -7.75 8.73
N LEU A 110 8.18 -7.16 7.71
CA LEU A 110 8.57 -5.85 7.18
C LEU A 110 8.46 -4.75 8.25
N LEU A 111 7.33 -4.66 8.95
CA LEU A 111 7.09 -3.64 9.98
C LEU A 111 8.07 -3.76 11.15
N LEU A 112 8.47 -5.00 11.48
CA LEU A 112 9.47 -5.33 12.50
C LEU A 112 10.90 -5.27 11.97
N GLN A 113 11.10 -5.01 10.67
CA GLN A 113 12.40 -4.97 9.99
C GLN A 113 13.19 -6.29 10.08
N GLN A 114 12.48 -7.40 10.12
CA GLN A 114 13.06 -8.75 10.04
C GLN A 114 13.33 -9.18 8.59
N THR A 115 12.68 -8.53 7.63
CA THR A 115 12.93 -8.66 6.18
C THR A 115 12.86 -7.29 5.50
N THR A 116 13.31 -7.21 4.25
CA THR A 116 13.11 -6.04 3.40
C THR A 116 12.20 -6.34 2.22
N VAL A 117 11.65 -5.31 1.58
CA VAL A 117 10.71 -5.52 0.47
C VAL A 117 11.36 -6.16 -0.77
N GLU A 118 12.67 -5.99 -0.91
CA GLU A 118 13.48 -6.59 -1.97
C GLU A 118 13.65 -8.10 -1.81
N GLU A 119 13.51 -8.62 -0.58
CA GLU A 119 13.61 -10.05 -0.26
C GLU A 119 12.29 -10.79 -0.47
N LEU A 120 11.18 -10.05 -0.60
CA LEU A 120 9.86 -10.65 -0.81
C LEU A 120 9.70 -11.16 -2.26
N PRO A 121 9.03 -12.30 -2.46
CA PRO A 121 8.75 -12.82 -3.79
C PRO A 121 7.65 -12.01 -4.50
N ASP A 122 7.62 -12.11 -5.83
CA ASP A 122 6.52 -11.63 -6.69
C ASP A 122 6.12 -10.16 -6.48
N THR A 123 7.11 -9.31 -6.17
CA THR A 123 6.91 -7.88 -5.98
C THR A 123 6.88 -7.12 -7.30
N VAL A 124 6.19 -5.97 -7.30
CA VAL A 124 6.04 -5.12 -8.48
C VAL A 124 6.33 -3.68 -8.09
N PHE A 125 7.46 -3.14 -8.56
CA PHE A 125 7.79 -1.75 -8.34
C PHE A 125 7.04 -0.85 -9.32
N SER A 126 6.23 0.08 -8.78
CA SER A 126 5.44 1.01 -9.60
C SER A 126 6.29 1.98 -10.43
N GLY A 127 7.53 2.26 -10.00
CA GLY A 127 8.44 3.17 -10.70
C GLY A 127 8.88 2.66 -12.08
N ASP A 128 8.82 1.36 -12.31
CA ASP A 128 9.20 0.72 -13.59
C ASP A 128 8.03 0.66 -14.59
N ILE A 129 6.85 1.15 -14.19
CA ILE A 129 5.64 1.11 -15.01
C ILE A 129 5.40 2.49 -15.61
N SER A 130 5.46 2.59 -16.94
CA SER A 130 5.04 3.81 -17.64
C SER A 130 3.53 4.04 -17.49
N ARG A 131 3.08 5.30 -17.49
CA ARG A 131 1.65 5.66 -17.41
C ARG A 131 0.80 4.95 -18.47
N PHE A 132 1.33 4.79 -19.69
CA PHE A 132 0.61 4.13 -20.78
C PHE A 132 0.49 2.62 -20.58
N LYS A 133 1.52 1.99 -20.01
CA LYS A 133 1.47 0.58 -19.60
C LYS A 133 0.49 0.38 -18.44
N ALA A 134 0.56 1.25 -17.42
CA ALA A 134 -0.35 1.24 -16.28
C ALA A 134 -1.81 1.33 -16.72
N LEU A 135 -2.15 2.26 -17.62
CA LEU A 135 -3.50 2.40 -18.15
C LEU A 135 -4.00 1.12 -18.84
N ARG A 136 -3.15 0.45 -19.64
CA ARG A 136 -3.51 -0.84 -20.25
C ARG A 136 -3.72 -1.94 -19.23
N MET A 137 -2.86 -2.02 -18.22
CA MET A 137 -2.99 -3.01 -17.14
C MET A 137 -4.32 -2.84 -16.41
N LEU A 138 -4.66 -1.62 -16.01
CA LEU A 138 -5.92 -1.30 -15.33
C LEU A 138 -7.15 -1.60 -16.20
N ALA A 139 -7.11 -1.26 -17.49
CA ALA A 139 -8.19 -1.60 -18.43
C ALA A 139 -8.38 -3.12 -18.58
N GLY A 140 -7.28 -3.88 -18.61
CA GLY A 140 -7.28 -5.34 -18.63
C GLY A 140 -7.90 -5.93 -17.36
N ALA A 141 -7.47 -5.46 -16.20
CA ALA A 141 -7.99 -5.89 -14.89
C ALA A 141 -9.49 -5.61 -14.76
N ALA A 142 -9.95 -4.42 -15.16
CA ALA A 142 -11.37 -4.06 -15.14
C ALA A 142 -12.23 -4.97 -16.03
N LYS A 143 -11.72 -5.37 -17.21
CA LYS A 143 -12.40 -6.32 -18.09
C LYS A 143 -12.48 -7.72 -17.47
N ALA A 144 -11.39 -8.21 -16.87
CA ALA A 144 -11.35 -9.51 -16.20
C ALA A 144 -12.29 -9.56 -15.00
N TYR A 145 -12.35 -8.50 -14.19
CA TYR A 145 -13.28 -8.39 -13.07
C TYR A 145 -14.74 -8.48 -13.52
N LYS A 146 -15.12 -7.73 -14.57
CA LYS A 146 -16.48 -7.81 -15.16
C LYS A 146 -16.82 -9.20 -15.69
N ALA A 147 -15.85 -9.94 -16.21
CA ALA A 147 -16.07 -11.30 -16.72
C ALA A 147 -16.30 -12.32 -15.60
N LYS A 148 -15.65 -12.16 -14.44
CA LYS A 148 -15.83 -13.03 -13.26
C LYS A 148 -17.10 -12.72 -12.45
N ALA A 149 -17.62 -11.50 -12.56
CA ALA A 149 -18.85 -11.08 -11.88
C ALA A 149 -20.14 -11.48 -12.62
N LYS A 150 -20.03 -12.23 -13.72
CA LYS A 150 -21.13 -12.75 -14.53
C LYS A 150 -21.19 -14.27 -14.41
#